data_AF-A0ABD3MWR6-F1
#
_entry.id   AF-A0ABD3MWR6-F1
#
_cell.length_a   1.000
_cell.length_b   1.000
_cell.length_c   1.000
_cell.angle_alpha   90.00
_cell.angle_beta   90.00
_cell.angle_gamma   90.00
#
_symmetry.space_group_name_H-M   'P 1'
#
loop_
_entity.id
_entity.type
_entity.pdbx_description
1 polymer ?
#
loop_
_entity_poly.entity_id
_entity_poly.type
_entity_poly.pdbx_seq_one_letter_code
_entity_poly.pdbx_strand_id
1 'polypeptide(L)'
;MGASCTKFGGFLQNALIRWNANRPRREESHQKSWTERLLHWTMQELSHFATDAERRDLVSIGASVGFAASFGSPIGGLLFILDDVSCYFERRLLLRMLIGNAVGTLCLAIKHRDFSNFGIINLGTFDPNEIFETRLLETPLYMLIGIGGGLIGGCFCGSYLWLQRNIAGRFPSAWERRAKYQLLAVAILNKRFFCPHGQENEMAKIMFVSRITAIKDILVDPASYQQRTLLVVGLTFYTLTLITFSSCTMPLGLFTPTILVGASLGGACGNLLKQTIDGSVFPSTFALLGVASMLAGIQHSTVSVAVILVEGTGHIKVLLPVIVVVATFRYISQHIQQFDVFEAGIVIKKLAYLEHEKIPRYYDAIRVKDILIESHVLCLKDHETVGKLVEVLGNSPHQSFPVIETESGRFIGLVKRTQIVALLECGIFSKNKEICGFRSDRNGDALSYWAFCINDDRYEYLLSLPDEMRASVNKLNDKDEGQERRTLVNKEQKTLPHQCDYH
;
A
#
# COMPACT_ATOMS: atom_id res chain seq x y z
N MET A 1 -6.99 8.73 8.76
CA MET A 1 -6.52 7.92 9.90
C MET A 1 -5.19 7.18 9.65
N GLY A 2 -4.74 6.94 8.41
CA GLY A 2 -3.51 6.18 8.13
C GLY A 2 -2.16 6.86 8.44
N ALA A 3 -2.08 8.21 8.40
CA ALA A 3 -0.82 8.92 8.65
C ALA A 3 -0.47 9.11 10.15
N SER A 4 -1.42 8.82 11.06
CA SER A 4 -1.19 8.91 12.51
C SER A 4 -0.58 7.64 13.09
N CYS A 5 -0.85 6.45 12.54
CA CYS A 5 -0.36 5.20 13.15
C CYS A 5 1.15 4.99 12.99
N THR A 6 1.76 5.41 11.87
CA THR A 6 3.21 5.27 11.66
C THR A 6 4.02 6.27 12.49
N LYS A 7 3.52 7.52 12.64
CA LYS A 7 4.13 8.51 13.53
C LYS A 7 3.94 8.17 15.01
N PHE A 8 2.81 7.57 15.38
CA PHE A 8 2.56 7.14 16.77
C PHE A 8 3.41 5.93 17.15
N GLY A 9 3.61 4.96 16.23
CA GLY A 9 4.52 3.83 16.43
C GLY A 9 5.97 4.26 16.62
N GLY A 10 6.49 5.15 15.75
CA GLY A 10 7.84 5.70 15.90
C GLY A 10 8.03 6.59 17.13
N PHE A 11 6.99 7.34 17.52
CA PHE A 11 7.01 8.15 18.75
C PHE A 11 7.00 7.28 20.00
N LEU A 12 6.17 6.23 20.05
CA LEU A 12 6.19 5.25 21.14
C LEU A 12 7.52 4.53 21.22
N GLN A 13 8.09 4.09 20.10
CA GLN A 13 9.38 3.40 20.08
C GLN A 13 10.52 4.31 20.57
N ASN A 14 10.60 5.56 20.09
CA ASN A 14 11.62 6.52 20.55
C ASN A 14 11.39 7.01 21.99
N ALA A 15 10.14 7.17 22.42
CA ALA A 15 9.80 7.52 23.80
C ALA A 15 10.11 6.35 24.75
N LEU A 16 9.90 5.11 24.33
CA LEU A 16 10.21 3.90 25.09
C LEU A 16 11.72 3.64 25.18
N ILE A 17 12.48 3.90 24.11
CA ILE A 17 13.96 3.82 24.13
C ILE A 17 14.53 4.89 25.09
N ARG A 18 14.03 6.14 25.04
CA ARG A 18 14.40 7.19 26.00
C ARG A 18 13.98 6.88 27.42
N TRP A 19 12.83 6.25 27.61
CA TRP A 19 12.34 5.83 28.93
C TRP A 19 13.21 4.70 29.53
N ASN A 20 13.67 3.77 28.70
CA ASN A 20 14.55 2.68 29.14
C ASN A 20 15.99 3.15 29.45
N ALA A 21 16.49 4.16 28.72
CA ALA A 21 17.83 4.72 28.93
C ALA A 21 17.98 5.53 30.24
N ASN A 22 16.89 6.09 30.77
CA ASN A 22 16.89 6.97 31.94
C ASN A 22 16.38 6.31 33.24
N ARG A 23 16.20 4.99 33.27
CA ARG A 23 15.68 4.32 34.49
C ARG A 23 16.80 4.11 35.50
N PRO A 24 16.73 4.69 36.72
CA PRO A 24 17.64 4.31 37.80
C PRO A 24 17.40 2.83 38.13
N ARG A 25 18.48 2.03 38.18
CA ARG A 25 18.44 0.63 38.62
C ARG A 25 18.00 0.57 40.08
N ARG A 26 16.69 0.44 40.32
CA ARG A 26 16.17 -0.05 41.60
C ARG A 26 15.89 -1.54 41.45
N GLU A 27 16.54 -2.32 42.31
CA GLU A 27 16.22 -3.73 42.55
C GLU A 27 14.81 -3.79 43.14
N GLU A 28 13.81 -4.11 42.31
CA GLU A 28 12.51 -4.56 42.81
C GLU A 28 12.11 -5.86 42.13
N SER A 29 11.99 -6.86 42.98
CA SER A 29 11.58 -8.22 42.73
C SER A 29 10.06 -8.30 42.43
N HIS A 30 9.71 -9.19 41.50
CA HIS A 30 8.38 -9.79 41.31
C HIS A 30 7.16 -8.88 41.09
N GLN A 31 6.91 -8.46 39.83
CA GLN A 31 5.74 -8.86 39.01
C GLN A 31 5.86 -8.21 37.61
N LYS A 32 6.30 -8.96 36.59
CA LYS A 32 6.36 -8.43 35.20
C LYS A 32 4.96 -7.98 34.78
N SER A 33 4.79 -6.68 34.53
CA SER A 33 3.54 -6.10 34.05
C SER A 33 3.06 -6.83 32.80
N TRP A 34 1.74 -6.95 32.58
CA TRP A 34 1.18 -7.51 31.34
C TRP A 34 1.80 -6.86 30.08
N THR A 35 2.14 -5.58 30.17
CA THR A 35 2.84 -4.85 29.11
C THR A 35 4.25 -5.39 28.84
N GLU A 36 5.01 -5.76 29.87
CA GLU A 36 6.35 -6.34 29.72
C GLU A 36 6.30 -7.76 29.17
N ARG A 37 5.30 -8.56 29.56
CA ARG A 37 5.07 -9.90 28.99
C ARG A 37 4.68 -9.82 27.52
N LEU A 38 3.76 -8.91 27.18
CA LEU A 38 3.36 -8.66 25.80
C LEU A 38 4.57 -8.17 24.99
N LEU A 39 5.36 -7.23 25.51
CA LEU A 39 6.53 -6.70 24.83
C LEU A 39 7.59 -7.77 24.61
N HIS A 40 7.86 -8.60 25.61
CA HIS A 40 8.81 -9.71 25.49
C HIS A 40 8.34 -10.75 24.48
N TRP A 41 7.04 -11.07 24.47
CA TRP A 41 6.43 -11.95 23.47
C TRP A 41 6.56 -11.36 22.06
N THR A 42 6.26 -10.06 21.89
CA THR A 42 6.42 -9.38 20.59
C THR A 42 7.88 -9.26 20.14
N MET A 43 8.83 -9.16 21.06
CA MET A 43 10.25 -9.00 20.73
C MET A 43 10.98 -10.33 20.53
N GLN A 44 10.46 -11.45 21.05
CA GLN A 44 11.05 -12.77 20.83
C GLN A 44 10.34 -13.55 19.73
N GLU A 45 9.04 -13.79 19.86
CA GLU A 45 8.28 -14.66 18.94
C GLU A 45 8.00 -13.99 17.59
N LEU A 46 7.77 -12.68 17.60
CA LEU A 46 7.49 -11.90 16.39
C LEU A 46 8.76 -11.35 15.71
N SER A 47 9.95 -11.56 16.32
CA SER A 47 11.22 -11.11 15.75
C SER A 47 11.54 -11.75 14.41
N HIS A 48 11.11 -13.00 14.20
CA HIS A 48 11.25 -13.69 12.92
C HIS A 48 10.53 -12.92 11.79
N PHE A 49 9.38 -12.30 12.09
CA PHE A 49 8.58 -11.54 11.12
C PHE A 49 9.09 -10.11 10.85
N ALA A 50 10.20 -9.71 11.45
CA ALA A 50 10.76 -8.36 11.31
C ALA A 50 11.61 -8.16 10.05
N THR A 51 11.60 -9.10 9.09
CA THR A 51 12.30 -8.96 7.81
C THR A 51 11.48 -8.10 6.83
N ASP A 52 12.14 -7.37 5.92
CA ASP A 52 11.44 -6.52 4.95
C ASP A 52 10.58 -7.34 3.98
N ALA A 53 10.99 -8.57 3.67
CA ALA A 53 10.23 -9.51 2.85
C ALA A 53 8.92 -9.92 3.53
N GLU A 54 8.98 -10.37 4.79
CA GLU A 54 7.78 -10.77 5.55
C GLU A 54 6.88 -9.57 5.85
N ARG A 55 7.47 -8.41 6.12
CA ARG A 55 6.73 -7.15 6.26
C ARG A 55 5.93 -6.81 5.01
N ARG A 56 6.53 -6.95 3.82
CA ARG A 56 5.82 -6.72 2.54
C ARG A 56 4.65 -7.69 2.37
N ASP A 57 4.86 -8.96 2.70
CA ASP A 57 3.83 -9.99 2.62
C ASP A 57 2.66 -9.71 3.58
N LEU A 58 2.96 -9.35 4.84
CA LEU A 58 1.95 -9.00 5.84
C LEU A 58 1.15 -7.74 5.46
N VAL A 59 1.81 -6.73 4.89
CA VAL A 59 1.13 -5.53 4.37
C VAL A 59 0.21 -5.89 3.21
N SER A 60 0.65 -6.77 2.31
CA SER A 60 -0.17 -7.24 1.17
C SER A 60 -1.38 -8.03 1.64
N ILE A 61 -1.21 -8.92 2.62
CA ILE A 61 -2.33 -9.65 3.26
C ILE A 61 -3.28 -8.67 3.92
N GLY A 62 -2.79 -7.71 4.71
CA GLY A 62 -3.64 -6.72 5.37
C GLY A 62 -4.46 -5.87 4.38
N ALA A 63 -3.83 -5.45 3.28
CA ALA A 63 -4.50 -4.72 2.20
C ALA A 63 -5.59 -5.56 1.54
N SER A 64 -5.28 -6.83 1.22
CA SER A 64 -6.23 -7.81 0.66
C SER A 64 -7.44 -8.00 1.57
N VAL A 65 -7.22 -8.22 2.87
CA VAL A 65 -8.29 -8.44 3.85
C VAL A 65 -9.19 -7.22 3.98
N GLY A 66 -8.61 -6.01 4.01
CA GLY A 66 -9.38 -4.77 4.05
C GLY A 66 -10.27 -4.58 2.81
N PHE A 67 -9.75 -4.95 1.63
CA PHE A 67 -10.51 -4.91 0.40
C PHE A 67 -11.63 -5.95 0.39
N ALA A 68 -11.33 -7.20 0.74
CA ALA A 68 -12.30 -8.28 0.84
C ALA A 68 -13.43 -7.94 1.81
N ALA A 69 -13.12 -7.38 2.98
CA ALA A 69 -14.12 -6.93 3.95
C ALA A 69 -14.97 -5.74 3.47
N SER A 70 -14.43 -4.89 2.60
CA SER A 70 -15.16 -3.74 2.05
C SER A 70 -16.26 -4.18 1.08
N PHE A 71 -15.95 -5.12 0.19
CA PHE A 71 -16.87 -5.62 -0.84
C PHE A 71 -17.60 -6.91 -0.48
N GLY A 72 -17.18 -7.59 0.59
CA GLY A 72 -17.68 -8.93 0.91
C GLY A 72 -17.23 -9.99 -0.09
N SER A 73 -16.08 -9.77 -0.74
CA SER A 73 -15.58 -10.55 -1.87
C SER A 73 -14.16 -11.07 -1.57
N PRO A 74 -14.01 -12.28 -0.98
CA PRO A 74 -12.72 -12.83 -0.63
C PRO A 74 -11.80 -13.12 -1.82
N ILE A 75 -12.33 -13.62 -2.93
CA ILE A 75 -11.52 -13.93 -4.12
C ILE A 75 -11.26 -12.64 -4.89
N GLY A 76 -12.27 -11.76 -5.01
CA GLY A 76 -12.11 -10.47 -5.66
C GLY A 76 -11.06 -9.59 -4.98
N GLY A 77 -10.99 -9.57 -3.65
CA GLY A 77 -9.95 -8.84 -2.91
C GLY A 77 -8.54 -9.37 -3.11
N LEU A 78 -8.38 -10.70 -3.21
CA LEU A 78 -7.09 -11.32 -3.54
C LEU A 78 -6.65 -10.93 -4.96
N LEU A 79 -7.57 -11.00 -5.93
CA LEU A 79 -7.30 -10.64 -7.33
C LEU A 79 -7.05 -9.14 -7.49
N PHE A 80 -7.66 -8.29 -6.67
CA PHE A 80 -7.38 -6.86 -6.69
C PHE A 80 -5.94 -6.54 -6.27
N ILE A 81 -5.42 -7.21 -5.25
CA ILE A 81 -4.01 -7.04 -4.85
C ILE A 81 -3.06 -7.57 -5.94
N LEU A 82 -3.46 -8.63 -6.65
CA LEU A 82 -2.76 -9.16 -7.82
C LEU A 82 -2.74 -8.20 -9.00
N ASP A 83 -3.87 -7.57 -9.32
CA ASP A 83 -4.01 -6.67 -10.46
C ASP A 83 -3.30 -5.32 -10.20
N ASP A 84 -3.45 -4.73 -8.99
CA ASP A 84 -3.13 -3.31 -8.77
C ASP A 84 -2.04 -3.02 -7.71
N VAL A 85 -1.66 -3.97 -6.83
CA VAL A 85 -0.84 -3.63 -5.63
C VAL A 85 0.53 -4.27 -5.59
N SER A 86 0.65 -5.57 -5.91
CA SER A 86 1.92 -6.28 -5.73
C SER A 86 2.48 -6.78 -7.06
N CYS A 87 3.80 -6.64 -7.27
CA CYS A 87 4.46 -7.10 -8.50
C CYS A 87 5.00 -8.54 -8.39
N TYR A 88 5.03 -9.11 -7.19
CA TYR A 88 5.62 -10.44 -6.94
C TYR A 88 4.72 -11.25 -6.01
N PHE A 89 4.41 -12.47 -6.42
CA PHE A 89 3.54 -13.38 -5.68
C PHE A 89 4.10 -14.79 -5.61
N GLU A 90 4.25 -15.27 -4.38
CA GLU A 90 4.50 -16.68 -4.14
C GLU A 90 3.19 -17.44 -3.93
N ARG A 91 3.15 -18.71 -4.35
CA ARG A 91 1.97 -19.57 -4.17
C ARG A 91 1.52 -19.69 -2.71
N ARG A 92 2.46 -19.65 -1.77
CA ARG A 92 2.17 -19.67 -0.32
C ARG A 92 1.48 -18.40 0.15
N LEU A 93 1.85 -17.25 -0.42
CA LEU A 93 1.27 -15.96 -0.09
C LEU A 93 -0.21 -15.89 -0.54
N LEU A 94 -0.54 -16.42 -1.72
CA LEU A 94 -1.92 -16.49 -2.21
C LEU A 94 -2.85 -17.22 -1.24
N LEU A 95 -2.44 -18.38 -0.72
CA LEU A 95 -3.23 -19.14 0.24
C LEU A 95 -3.41 -18.38 1.56
N ARG A 96 -2.34 -17.71 2.04
CA ARG A 96 -2.41 -16.89 3.26
C ARG A 96 -3.38 -15.71 3.09
N MET A 97 -3.37 -15.05 1.93
CA MET A 97 -4.33 -13.99 1.60
C MET A 97 -5.76 -14.53 1.54
N LEU A 98 -6.00 -15.65 0.87
CA LEU A 98 -7.35 -16.23 0.75
C LEU A 98 -7.94 -16.59 2.13
N ILE A 99 -7.15 -17.24 2.99
CA ILE A 99 -7.57 -17.58 4.35
C ILE A 99 -7.81 -16.31 5.17
N GLY A 100 -6.89 -15.35 5.10
CA GLY A 100 -7.05 -14.06 5.78
C GLY A 100 -8.31 -13.32 5.34
N ASN A 101 -8.60 -13.30 4.04
CA ASN A 101 -9.78 -12.65 3.46
C ASN A 101 -11.06 -13.30 3.98
N ALA A 102 -11.14 -14.63 3.94
CA ALA A 102 -12.29 -15.38 4.43
C ALA A 102 -12.54 -15.13 5.93
N VAL A 103 -11.48 -15.10 6.75
CA VAL A 103 -11.59 -14.78 8.17
C VAL A 103 -12.03 -13.33 8.37
N GLY A 104 -11.51 -12.38 7.59
CA GLY A 104 -11.89 -10.97 7.66
C GLY A 104 -13.37 -10.73 7.32
N THR A 105 -13.86 -11.32 6.23
CA THR A 105 -15.27 -11.23 5.84
C THR A 105 -16.18 -11.95 6.84
N LEU A 106 -15.75 -13.09 7.39
CA LEU A 106 -16.50 -13.80 8.42
C LEU A 106 -16.62 -12.98 9.72
N CYS A 107 -15.53 -12.36 10.17
CA CYS A 107 -15.54 -11.48 11.33
C CYS A 107 -16.52 -10.31 11.16
N LEU A 108 -16.62 -9.77 9.96
CA LEU A 108 -17.57 -8.70 9.63
C LEU A 108 -19.02 -9.22 9.66
N ALA A 109 -19.28 -10.38 9.07
CA ALA A 109 -20.60 -11.02 9.10
C ALA A 109 -21.06 -11.32 10.55
N ILE A 110 -20.16 -11.84 11.40
CA ILE A 110 -20.43 -12.08 12.83
C ILE A 110 -20.77 -10.77 13.55
N LYS A 111 -20.05 -9.68 13.26
CA LYS A 111 -20.30 -8.37 13.86
C LYS A 111 -21.67 -7.80 13.47
N HIS A 112 -22.07 -7.95 12.21
CA HIS A 112 -23.38 -7.51 11.73
C HIS A 112 -24.53 -8.45 12.10
N ARG A 113 -24.22 -9.66 12.63
CA ARG A 113 -25.19 -10.74 12.90
C ARG A 113 -26.00 -11.13 11.66
N ASP A 114 -25.41 -10.96 10.49
CA ASP A 114 -26.07 -11.19 9.22
C ASP A 114 -25.12 -11.97 8.30
N PHE A 115 -25.45 -13.25 8.08
CA PHE A 115 -24.68 -14.13 7.21
C PHE A 115 -25.08 -14.01 5.74
N SER A 116 -26.07 -13.17 5.41
CA SER A 116 -26.39 -12.84 4.02
C SER A 116 -25.46 -11.75 3.45
N ASN A 117 -24.84 -10.96 4.32
CA ASN A 117 -24.08 -9.77 3.95
C ASN A 117 -22.64 -9.82 4.51
N PHE A 118 -21.71 -10.24 3.66
CA PHE A 118 -20.30 -10.42 4.04
C PHE A 118 -19.44 -9.15 3.92
N GLY A 119 -20.00 -8.06 3.37
CA GLY A 119 -19.29 -6.83 3.05
C GLY A 119 -19.97 -5.56 3.55
N ILE A 120 -19.21 -4.47 3.61
CA ILE A 120 -19.73 -3.13 3.92
C ILE A 120 -20.58 -2.60 2.74
N ILE A 121 -20.10 -2.82 1.52
CA ILE A 121 -20.82 -2.48 0.28
C ILE A 121 -21.58 -3.72 -0.16
N ASN A 122 -22.92 -3.62 -0.14
CA ASN A 122 -23.81 -4.67 -0.61
C ASN A 122 -24.43 -4.24 -1.95
N LEU A 123 -24.20 -5.01 -3.01
CA LEU A 123 -24.75 -4.74 -4.35
C LEU A 123 -26.22 -5.13 -4.48
N GLY A 124 -26.76 -5.86 -3.50
CA GLY A 124 -28.15 -6.30 -3.46
C GLY A 124 -28.34 -7.77 -3.82
N THR A 125 -29.52 -8.27 -3.52
CA THR A 125 -29.99 -9.58 -4.00
C THR A 125 -30.68 -9.38 -5.33
N PHE A 126 -30.37 -10.28 -6.23
CA PHE A 126 -30.58 -10.15 -7.65
C PHE A 126 -31.31 -11.41 -8.09
N ASP A 127 -32.46 -11.31 -8.75
CA ASP A 127 -33.19 -12.52 -9.15
C ASP A 127 -32.52 -13.16 -10.37
N PRO A 128 -32.22 -14.48 -10.34
CA PRO A 128 -31.48 -15.15 -11.41
C PRO A 128 -32.22 -15.18 -12.75
N ASN A 129 -33.54 -14.94 -12.73
CA ASN A 129 -34.39 -14.87 -13.93
C ASN A 129 -34.50 -13.44 -14.49
N GLU A 130 -34.05 -12.43 -13.74
CA GLU A 130 -34.14 -11.01 -14.10
C GLU A 130 -32.79 -10.44 -14.58
N ILE A 131 -31.76 -11.29 -14.72
CA ILE A 131 -30.38 -10.85 -14.89
C ILE A 131 -29.68 -11.71 -15.93
N PHE A 132 -29.26 -11.07 -17.02
CA PHE A 132 -28.65 -11.70 -18.20
C PHE A 132 -29.43 -12.95 -18.67
N GLU A 133 -30.59 -12.76 -19.30
CA GLU A 133 -31.02 -13.77 -20.28
C GLU A 133 -29.93 -13.79 -21.37
N THR A 134 -29.07 -14.79 -21.35
CA THR A 134 -27.91 -14.90 -22.24
C THR A 134 -28.37 -15.17 -23.69
N ARG A 135 -28.97 -14.17 -24.33
CA ARG A 135 -29.15 -14.13 -25.78
C ARG A 135 -27.85 -13.57 -26.34
N LEU A 136 -27.18 -14.35 -27.20
CA LEU A 136 -26.03 -13.89 -27.98
C LEU A 136 -26.30 -12.57 -28.73
N LEU A 137 -27.57 -12.25 -28.97
CA LEU A 137 -28.02 -11.01 -29.59
C LEU A 137 -27.77 -9.75 -28.73
N GLU A 138 -27.65 -9.87 -27.40
CA GLU A 138 -27.42 -8.73 -26.49
C GLU A 138 -25.93 -8.40 -26.31
N THR A 139 -25.04 -9.32 -26.72
CA THR A 139 -23.58 -9.13 -26.58
C THR A 139 -23.05 -7.89 -27.33
N PRO A 140 -23.48 -7.59 -28.58
CA PRO A 140 -23.09 -6.34 -29.26
C PRO A 140 -23.57 -5.09 -28.53
N LEU A 141 -24.73 -5.13 -27.89
CA LEU A 141 -25.27 -4.02 -27.11
C LEU A 141 -24.38 -3.78 -25.87
N TYR A 142 -23.98 -4.84 -25.18
CA TYR A 142 -23.06 -4.74 -24.06
C TYR A 142 -21.69 -4.20 -24.48
N MET A 143 -21.20 -4.54 -25.67
CA MET A 143 -19.97 -3.98 -26.25
C MET A 143 -20.11 -2.50 -26.61
N LEU A 144 -21.27 -2.04 -27.08
CA LEU A 144 -21.53 -0.62 -27.35
C LEU A 144 -21.54 0.21 -26.06
N ILE A 145 -22.17 -0.33 -25.01
CA ILE A 145 -22.09 0.26 -23.68
C ILE A 145 -20.64 0.22 -23.19
N GLY A 146 -19.95 -0.89 -23.46
CA GLY A 146 -18.49 -1.13 -23.49
C GLY A 146 -17.66 0.03 -24.05
N ILE A 147 -18.12 0.61 -25.14
CA ILE A 147 -17.40 1.71 -25.78
C ILE A 147 -17.69 3.01 -25.04
N GLY A 148 -18.98 3.28 -24.74
CA GLY A 148 -19.41 4.50 -24.05
C GLY A 148 -18.78 4.68 -22.67
N GLY A 149 -18.82 3.65 -21.82
CA GLY A 149 -18.23 3.71 -20.48
C GLY A 149 -16.70 3.82 -20.49
N GLY A 150 -16.03 3.25 -21.50
CA GLY A 150 -14.57 3.31 -21.66
C GLY A 150 -14.11 4.71 -22.05
N LEU A 151 -14.87 5.36 -22.95
CA LEU A 151 -14.69 6.77 -23.28
C LEU A 151 -14.86 7.66 -22.05
N ILE A 152 -15.92 7.44 -21.25
CA ILE A 152 -16.17 8.24 -20.03
C ILE A 152 -15.07 8.01 -18.99
N GLY A 153 -14.63 6.77 -18.76
CA GLY A 153 -13.55 6.44 -17.83
C GLY A 153 -12.19 7.01 -18.25
N GLY A 154 -11.83 6.87 -19.52
CA GLY A 154 -10.59 7.44 -20.06
C GLY A 154 -10.60 8.98 -20.01
N CYS A 155 -11.74 9.61 -20.32
CA CYS A 155 -11.95 11.04 -20.14
C CYS A 155 -11.82 11.46 -18.67
N PHE A 156 -12.25 10.65 -17.71
CA PHE A 156 -12.07 10.91 -16.29
C PHE A 156 -10.58 10.94 -15.92
N CYS A 157 -9.81 9.92 -16.33
CA CYS A 157 -8.37 9.86 -16.08
C CYS A 157 -7.61 11.01 -16.76
N GLY A 158 -7.95 11.33 -18.01
CA GLY A 158 -7.39 12.49 -18.72
C GLY A 158 -7.71 13.82 -18.04
N SER A 159 -8.96 14.02 -17.65
CA SER A 159 -9.41 15.22 -16.95
C SER A 159 -8.78 15.34 -15.56
N TYR A 160 -8.61 14.24 -14.85
CA TYR A 160 -7.94 14.18 -13.54
C TYR A 160 -6.48 14.65 -13.66
N LEU A 161 -5.74 14.11 -14.61
CA LEU A 161 -4.35 14.50 -14.88
C LEU A 161 -4.24 15.97 -15.30
N TRP A 162 -5.14 16.44 -16.15
CA TRP A 162 -5.19 17.84 -16.58
C TRP A 162 -5.49 18.78 -15.40
N LEU A 163 -6.46 18.43 -14.56
CA LEU A 163 -6.88 19.22 -13.40
C LEU A 163 -5.76 19.25 -12.35
N GLN A 164 -5.11 18.12 -12.08
CA GLN A 164 -3.96 18.06 -11.19
C GLN A 164 -2.80 18.94 -11.67
N ARG A 165 -2.42 18.85 -12.96
CA ARG A 165 -1.30 19.63 -13.50
C ARG A 165 -1.56 21.14 -13.51
N ASN A 166 -2.77 21.56 -13.87
CA ASN A 166 -3.06 22.98 -14.11
C ASN A 166 -3.62 23.72 -12.89
N ILE A 167 -4.26 23.00 -11.96
CA ILE A 167 -5.16 23.61 -10.97
C ILE A 167 -4.82 23.19 -9.52
N ALA A 168 -4.15 22.05 -9.28
CA ALA A 168 -3.85 21.58 -7.91
C ALA A 168 -2.90 22.50 -7.11
N GLY A 169 -2.17 23.40 -7.76
CA GLY A 169 -1.38 24.44 -7.08
C GLY A 169 -2.14 25.76 -6.81
N ARG A 170 -3.36 25.91 -7.32
CA ARG A 170 -4.07 27.21 -7.40
C ARG A 170 -5.25 27.33 -6.43
N PHE A 171 -5.73 26.22 -5.86
CA PHE A 171 -6.81 26.25 -4.88
C PHE A 171 -6.28 26.44 -3.45
N PRO A 172 -6.54 27.59 -2.80
CA PRO A 172 -6.14 27.80 -1.42
C PRO A 172 -6.99 26.99 -0.44
N SER A 173 -6.42 26.67 0.72
CA SER A 173 -7.03 26.02 1.90
C SER A 173 -8.32 26.68 2.41
N ALA A 174 -8.66 27.89 1.93
CA ALA A 174 -9.89 28.60 2.25
C ALA A 174 -11.14 27.99 1.57
N TRP A 175 -11.01 27.36 0.39
CA TRP A 175 -12.13 26.71 -0.29
C TRP A 175 -12.58 25.42 0.41
N GLU A 176 -11.64 24.65 0.98
CA GLU A 176 -11.95 23.44 1.77
C GLU A 176 -12.83 23.76 3.00
N ARG A 177 -12.62 24.92 3.65
CA ARG A 177 -13.51 25.39 4.73
C ARG A 177 -14.88 25.80 4.18
N ARG A 178 -14.95 26.55 3.08
CA ARG A 178 -16.21 27.02 2.47
C ARG A 178 -17.07 25.88 1.94
N ALA A 179 -16.48 24.86 1.32
CA ALA A 179 -17.19 23.67 0.83
C ALA A 179 -17.84 22.89 1.98
N LYS A 180 -17.16 22.75 3.13
CA LYS A 180 -17.76 22.21 4.36
C LYS A 180 -18.97 23.01 4.82
N TYR A 181 -18.89 24.34 4.85
CA TYR A 181 -20.01 25.20 5.25
C TYR A 181 -21.16 25.24 4.23
N GLN A 182 -20.89 25.09 2.93
CA GLN A 182 -21.94 25.05 1.91
C GLN A 182 -22.67 23.70 1.85
N LEU A 183 -21.96 22.57 2.01
CA LEU A 183 -22.61 21.26 2.19
C LEU A 183 -23.47 21.22 3.46
N LEU A 184 -22.98 21.83 4.54
CA LEU A 184 -23.75 22.02 5.77
C LEU A 184 -24.99 22.90 5.55
N ALA A 185 -24.88 23.97 4.75
CA ALA A 185 -26.02 24.85 4.42
C ALA A 185 -27.10 24.14 3.57
N VAL A 186 -26.70 23.27 2.63
CA VAL A 186 -27.63 22.44 1.83
C VAL A 186 -28.30 21.36 2.69
N ALA A 187 -27.58 20.79 3.66
CA ALA A 187 -28.14 19.83 4.62
C ALA A 187 -29.10 20.47 5.65
N ILE A 188 -28.86 21.73 6.02
CA ILE A 188 -29.71 22.50 6.95
C ILE A 188 -31.00 23.00 6.27
N LEU A 189 -31.00 23.19 4.94
CA LEU A 189 -32.19 23.50 4.15
C LEU A 189 -33.04 22.26 3.88
N ASN A 190 -33.42 21.55 4.94
CA ASN A 190 -34.45 20.51 4.94
C ASN A 190 -35.84 21.15 4.72
N LYS A 191 -36.13 21.57 3.48
CA LYS A 191 -37.50 21.84 3.03
C LYS A 191 -37.95 20.69 2.13
N ARG A 192 -39.19 20.21 2.31
CA ARG A 192 -39.84 19.30 1.36
C ARG A 192 -39.81 19.96 -0.03
N PHE A 193 -39.05 19.38 -0.95
CA PHE A 193 -38.97 19.82 -2.34
C PHE A 193 -40.30 19.53 -3.04
N PHE A 194 -41.22 20.49 -3.07
CA PHE A 194 -42.37 20.59 -4.00
C PHE A 194 -43.08 19.27 -4.38
N CYS A 195 -43.23 18.31 -3.46
CA CYS A 195 -43.91 17.04 -3.72
C CYS A 195 -45.33 17.05 -3.15
N PRO A 196 -46.32 16.45 -3.86
CA PRO A 196 -47.63 16.15 -3.31
C PRO A 196 -47.54 15.30 -2.04
N HIS A 197 -48.58 15.35 -1.19
CA HIS A 197 -48.65 14.53 0.01
C HIS A 197 -48.55 13.03 -0.33
N GLY A 198 -47.57 12.33 0.25
CA GLY A 198 -47.35 10.89 0.06
C GLY A 198 -46.37 10.52 -1.07
N GLN A 199 -45.83 11.50 -1.80
CA GLN A 199 -44.77 11.27 -2.80
C GLN A 199 -43.40 11.67 -2.24
N GLU A 200 -42.39 10.85 -2.50
CA GLU A 200 -40.99 11.12 -2.18
C GLU A 200 -40.27 11.69 -3.40
N ASN A 201 -39.35 12.62 -3.18
CA ASN A 201 -38.52 13.15 -4.25
C ASN A 201 -37.36 12.18 -4.52
N GLU A 202 -37.35 11.56 -5.70
CA GLU A 202 -36.31 10.63 -6.17
C GLU A 202 -34.89 11.19 -6.01
N MET A 203 -34.66 12.45 -6.40
CA MET A 203 -33.35 13.09 -6.32
C MET A 203 -32.90 13.26 -4.87
N ALA A 204 -33.84 13.62 -3.98
CA ALA A 204 -33.56 13.74 -2.56
C ALA A 204 -33.24 12.37 -1.95
N LYS A 205 -33.95 11.32 -2.36
CA LYS A 205 -33.67 9.94 -1.93
C LYS A 205 -32.24 9.54 -2.28
N ILE A 206 -31.73 9.85 -3.47
CA ILE A 206 -30.35 9.47 -3.84
C ILE A 206 -29.29 10.36 -3.16
N MET A 207 -29.56 11.66 -3.00
CA MET A 207 -28.57 12.63 -2.50
C MET A 207 -28.43 12.64 -0.97
N PHE A 208 -29.51 12.42 -0.22
CA PHE A 208 -29.53 12.58 1.24
C PHE A 208 -29.47 11.25 2.03
N VAL A 209 -29.74 10.13 1.37
CA VAL A 209 -29.62 8.79 1.97
C VAL A 209 -28.16 8.33 1.97
N SER A 210 -27.83 7.34 2.81
CA SER A 210 -26.52 6.69 2.78
C SER A 210 -26.17 6.22 1.36
N ARG A 211 -24.92 6.48 0.96
CA ARG A 211 -24.42 6.15 -0.38
C ARG A 211 -24.53 4.66 -0.70
N ILE A 212 -24.35 3.80 0.31
CA ILE A 212 -24.39 2.34 0.13
C ILE A 212 -25.83 1.89 -0.18
N THR A 213 -26.82 2.42 0.55
CA THR A 213 -28.23 2.11 0.32
C THR A 213 -28.73 2.73 -0.98
N ALA A 214 -28.29 3.94 -1.34
CA ALA A 214 -28.62 4.54 -2.63
C ALA A 214 -28.08 3.72 -3.82
N ILE A 215 -26.84 3.20 -3.72
CA ILE A 215 -26.27 2.30 -4.74
C ILE A 215 -27.11 1.03 -4.84
N LYS A 216 -27.43 0.39 -3.71
CA LYS A 216 -28.24 -0.83 -3.68
C LYS A 216 -29.62 -0.62 -4.31
N ASP A 217 -30.31 0.47 -3.96
CA ASP A 217 -31.64 0.77 -4.49
C ASP A 217 -31.60 0.97 -6.01
N ILE A 218 -30.62 1.71 -6.53
CA ILE A 218 -30.45 1.93 -7.98
C ILE A 218 -30.10 0.63 -8.71
N LEU A 219 -29.30 -0.25 -8.09
CA LEU A 219 -28.89 -1.51 -8.71
C LEU A 219 -30.03 -2.53 -8.78
N VAL A 220 -30.82 -2.65 -7.70
CA VAL A 220 -31.93 -3.62 -7.63
C VAL A 220 -33.08 -3.17 -8.53
N ASP A 221 -33.54 -1.93 -8.40
CA ASP A 221 -34.66 -1.41 -9.20
C ASP A 221 -34.37 0.00 -9.78
N PRO A 222 -33.65 0.06 -10.91
CA PRO A 222 -33.44 1.32 -11.62
C PRO A 222 -34.70 1.83 -12.30
N ALA A 223 -35.70 0.97 -12.56
CA ALA A 223 -36.92 1.33 -13.28
C ALA A 223 -37.85 2.21 -12.45
N SER A 224 -37.75 2.14 -11.11
CA SER A 224 -38.41 3.04 -10.18
C SER A 224 -37.96 4.51 -10.28
N TYR A 225 -36.85 4.80 -10.96
CA TYR A 225 -36.30 6.14 -11.10
C TYR A 225 -36.44 6.67 -12.52
N GLN A 226 -36.78 7.95 -12.66
CA GLN A 226 -36.85 8.58 -13.96
C GLN A 226 -35.44 8.72 -14.58
N GLN A 227 -35.31 8.40 -15.87
CA GLN A 227 -34.02 8.46 -16.60
C GLN A 227 -33.30 9.80 -16.44
N ARG A 228 -34.05 10.92 -16.46
CA ARG A 228 -33.49 12.27 -16.30
C ARG A 228 -32.84 12.46 -14.93
N THR A 229 -33.49 11.96 -13.87
CA THR A 229 -32.97 12.03 -12.50
C THR A 229 -31.65 11.28 -12.38
N LEU A 230 -31.60 10.05 -12.90
CA LEU A 230 -30.39 9.22 -12.87
C LEU A 230 -29.23 9.87 -13.65
N LEU A 231 -29.49 10.46 -14.82
CA LEU A 231 -28.46 11.16 -15.60
C LEU A 231 -27.91 12.39 -14.86
N VAL A 232 -28.79 13.24 -14.30
CA VAL A 232 -28.36 14.43 -13.57
C VAL A 232 -27.51 14.03 -12.37
N VAL A 233 -27.99 13.08 -11.57
CA VAL A 233 -27.26 12.58 -10.39
C VAL A 233 -25.91 11.98 -10.79
N GLY A 234 -25.88 11.14 -11.83
CA GLY A 234 -24.64 10.52 -12.32
C GLY A 234 -23.61 11.56 -12.77
N LEU A 235 -24.02 12.56 -13.55
CA LEU A 235 -23.13 13.64 -14.01
C LEU A 235 -22.68 14.56 -12.86
N THR A 236 -23.57 14.86 -11.92
CA THR A 236 -23.23 15.63 -10.73
C THR A 236 -22.18 14.89 -9.89
N PHE A 237 -22.36 13.60 -9.61
CA PHE A 237 -21.37 12.84 -8.85
C PHE A 237 -20.08 12.60 -9.65
N TYR A 238 -20.14 12.45 -10.97
CA TYR A 238 -18.94 12.36 -11.82
C TYR A 238 -18.06 13.61 -11.67
N THR A 239 -18.66 14.80 -11.84
CA THR A 239 -17.95 16.08 -11.71
C THR A 239 -17.49 16.35 -10.29
N LEU A 240 -18.32 16.07 -9.27
CA LEU A 240 -17.93 16.22 -7.86
C LEU A 240 -16.78 15.30 -7.47
N THR A 241 -16.78 14.06 -7.94
CA THR A 241 -15.71 13.10 -7.68
C THR A 241 -14.41 13.56 -8.32
N LEU A 242 -14.48 14.01 -9.58
CA LEU A 242 -13.32 14.56 -10.30
C LEU A 242 -12.71 15.75 -9.56
N ILE A 243 -13.54 16.71 -9.13
CA ILE A 243 -13.09 17.91 -8.43
C ILE A 243 -12.52 17.55 -7.05
N THR A 244 -13.22 16.70 -6.29
CA THR A 244 -12.81 16.37 -4.92
C THR A 244 -11.50 15.57 -4.92
N PHE A 245 -11.36 14.59 -5.81
CA PHE A 245 -10.16 13.76 -5.89
C PHE A 245 -8.96 14.53 -6.48
N SER A 246 -9.20 15.53 -7.33
CA SER A 246 -8.12 16.36 -7.89
C SER A 246 -7.68 17.50 -6.98
N SER A 247 -8.60 18.07 -6.21
CA SER A 247 -8.35 19.34 -5.49
C SER A 247 -8.18 19.19 -3.98
N CYS A 248 -8.67 18.11 -3.37
CA CYS A 248 -8.63 17.95 -1.92
C CYS A 248 -7.43 17.10 -1.46
N THR A 249 -6.79 17.53 -0.38
CA THR A 249 -5.66 16.82 0.24
C THR A 249 -6.08 15.86 1.37
N MET A 250 -7.31 15.35 1.32
CA MET A 250 -7.89 14.48 2.35
C MET A 250 -7.81 12.99 1.98
N PRO A 251 -7.75 12.07 2.96
CA PRO A 251 -7.87 10.64 2.69
C PRO A 251 -9.30 10.33 2.23
N LEU A 252 -9.47 10.09 0.94
CA LEU A 252 -10.75 9.85 0.27
C LEU A 252 -10.72 8.51 -0.46
N GLY A 253 -11.89 7.84 -0.54
CA GLY A 253 -12.07 6.62 -1.30
C GLY A 253 -12.68 6.91 -2.68
N LEU A 254 -12.16 6.27 -3.72
CA LEU A 254 -12.64 6.42 -5.10
C LEU A 254 -13.70 5.38 -5.50
N PHE A 255 -13.74 4.22 -4.85
CA PHE A 255 -14.63 3.12 -5.21
C PHE A 255 -16.12 3.45 -5.06
N THR A 256 -16.57 3.90 -3.89
CA THR A 256 -18.01 4.22 -3.69
C THR A 256 -18.56 5.30 -4.64
N PRO A 257 -17.86 6.41 -4.94
CA PRO A 257 -18.36 7.36 -5.94
C PRO A 257 -18.38 6.82 -7.36
N THR A 258 -17.37 6.06 -7.77
CA THR A 258 -17.32 5.48 -9.12
C THR A 258 -18.41 4.44 -9.32
N ILE A 259 -18.71 3.62 -8.31
CA ILE A 259 -19.85 2.69 -8.32
C ILE A 259 -21.17 3.45 -8.44
N LEU A 260 -21.38 4.53 -7.70
CA LEU A 260 -22.61 5.33 -7.79
C LEU A 260 -22.80 5.96 -9.18
N VAL A 261 -21.72 6.52 -9.74
CA VAL A 261 -21.74 7.09 -11.10
C VAL A 261 -22.02 5.99 -12.13
N GLY A 262 -21.36 4.84 -12.02
CA GLY A 262 -21.60 3.70 -12.90
C GLY A 262 -23.03 3.16 -12.82
N ALA A 263 -23.57 2.98 -11.60
CA ALA A 263 -24.93 2.50 -11.38
C ALA A 263 -25.97 3.48 -11.92
N SER A 264 -25.78 4.79 -11.71
CA SER A 264 -26.72 5.82 -12.20
C SER A 264 -26.69 6.00 -13.73
N LEU A 265 -25.50 6.08 -14.34
CA LEU A 265 -25.38 6.19 -15.80
C LEU A 265 -25.81 4.89 -16.51
N GLY A 266 -25.42 3.73 -15.95
CA GLY A 266 -25.84 2.42 -16.45
C GLY A 266 -27.34 2.19 -16.33
N GLY A 267 -27.93 2.53 -15.18
CA GLY A 267 -29.37 2.46 -14.95
C GLY A 267 -30.17 3.40 -15.87
N ALA A 268 -29.66 4.63 -16.10
CA ALA A 268 -30.27 5.54 -17.06
C ALA A 268 -30.24 4.98 -18.50
N CYS A 269 -29.14 4.35 -18.90
CA CYS A 269 -29.01 3.68 -20.19
C CYS A 269 -29.98 2.48 -20.29
N GLY A 270 -30.08 1.68 -19.23
CA GLY A 270 -31.02 0.55 -19.15
C GLY A 270 -32.49 0.99 -19.28
N ASN A 271 -32.87 2.08 -18.61
CA ASN A 271 -34.23 2.63 -18.71
C ASN A 271 -34.54 3.15 -20.12
N LEU A 272 -33.56 3.77 -20.80
CA LEU A 272 -33.71 4.20 -22.18
C LEU A 272 -33.86 3.01 -23.14
N LEU A 273 -33.08 1.95 -22.92
CA LEU A 273 -33.15 0.73 -23.73
C LEU A 273 -34.47 0.00 -23.54
N LYS A 274 -34.98 -0.06 -22.30
CA LYS A 274 -36.31 -0.61 -22.01
C LYS A 274 -37.45 0.15 -22.70
N GLN A 275 -37.30 1.46 -22.95
CA GLN A 275 -38.29 2.26 -23.68
C GLN A 275 -38.20 2.09 -25.20
N THR A 276 -37.04 1.71 -25.72
CA THR A 276 -36.78 1.63 -27.17
C THR A 276 -36.89 0.21 -27.72
N ILE A 277 -36.63 -0.80 -26.88
CA ILE A 277 -36.69 -2.21 -27.20
C ILE A 277 -37.77 -2.85 -26.34
N ASP A 278 -38.88 -3.26 -26.96
CA ASP A 278 -39.98 -3.94 -26.28
C ASP A 278 -39.54 -5.35 -25.83
N GLY A 279 -39.40 -5.53 -24.51
CA GLY A 279 -39.88 -6.77 -23.87
C GLY A 279 -38.89 -7.77 -23.25
N SER A 280 -37.57 -7.54 -23.17
CA SER A 280 -36.69 -8.48 -22.43
C SER A 280 -35.47 -7.86 -21.73
N VAL A 281 -35.40 -6.52 -21.69
CA VAL A 281 -34.22 -5.82 -21.19
C VAL A 281 -34.43 -5.42 -19.74
N PHE A 282 -33.69 -6.04 -18.83
CA PHE A 282 -33.71 -5.71 -17.40
C PHE A 282 -32.75 -4.56 -17.08
N PRO A 283 -33.23 -3.36 -16.67
CA PRO A 283 -32.37 -2.20 -16.42
C PRO A 283 -31.27 -2.45 -15.39
N SER A 284 -31.51 -3.34 -14.41
CA SER A 284 -30.57 -3.71 -13.35
C SER A 284 -29.28 -4.31 -13.91
N THR A 285 -29.39 -5.08 -15.01
CA THR A 285 -28.23 -5.62 -15.74
C THR A 285 -27.34 -4.49 -16.28
N PHE A 286 -27.94 -3.44 -16.83
CA PHE A 286 -27.23 -2.29 -17.38
C PHE A 286 -26.63 -1.40 -16.28
N ALA A 287 -27.29 -1.29 -15.13
CA ALA A 287 -26.73 -0.63 -13.97
C ALA A 287 -25.46 -1.35 -13.48
N LEU A 288 -25.48 -2.69 -13.42
CA LEU A 288 -24.31 -3.50 -13.03
C LEU A 288 -23.17 -3.39 -14.05
N LEU A 289 -23.47 -3.48 -15.35
CA LEU A 289 -22.48 -3.26 -16.41
C LEU A 289 -21.92 -1.83 -16.39
N GLY A 290 -22.75 -0.84 -16.03
CA GLY A 290 -22.32 0.55 -15.80
C GLY A 290 -21.33 0.66 -14.65
N VAL A 291 -21.56 -0.04 -13.53
CA VAL A 291 -20.58 -0.12 -12.43
C VAL A 291 -19.28 -0.73 -12.90
N ALA A 292 -19.35 -1.87 -13.60
CA ALA A 292 -18.19 -2.56 -14.16
C ALA A 292 -17.37 -1.63 -15.06
N SER A 293 -18.07 -0.87 -15.90
CA SER A 293 -17.48 0.09 -16.86
C SER A 293 -16.66 1.17 -16.18
N MET A 294 -17.21 1.76 -15.13
CA MET A 294 -16.62 2.91 -14.48
C MET A 294 -15.41 2.47 -13.65
N LEU A 295 -15.50 1.32 -12.98
CA LEU A 295 -14.38 0.74 -12.24
C LEU A 295 -13.24 0.35 -13.17
N ALA A 296 -13.52 -0.45 -14.21
CA ALA A 296 -12.50 -0.87 -15.18
C ALA A 296 -11.93 0.31 -15.98
N GLY A 297 -12.76 1.31 -16.31
CA GLY A 297 -12.34 2.48 -17.07
C GLY A 297 -11.40 3.40 -16.29
N ILE A 298 -11.65 3.62 -15.01
CA ILE A 298 -10.86 4.55 -14.17
C ILE A 298 -9.63 3.85 -13.55
N GLN A 299 -9.78 2.59 -13.15
CA GLN A 299 -8.75 1.85 -12.41
C GLN A 299 -7.93 0.92 -13.29
N HIS A 300 -8.37 0.64 -14.52
CA HIS A 300 -7.75 -0.33 -15.45
C HIS A 300 -7.63 -1.78 -14.93
N SER A 301 -8.19 -2.07 -13.76
CA SER A 301 -8.35 -3.40 -13.19
C SER A 301 -9.46 -4.19 -13.93
N THR A 302 -9.25 -5.48 -14.20
CA THR A 302 -10.17 -6.27 -15.07
C THR A 302 -10.68 -7.54 -14.42
N VAL A 303 -9.78 -8.44 -14.06
CA VAL A 303 -10.12 -9.75 -13.50
C VAL A 303 -10.68 -9.56 -12.09
N SER A 304 -10.06 -8.67 -11.30
CA SER A 304 -10.54 -8.28 -9.98
C SER A 304 -11.98 -7.75 -10.01
N VAL A 305 -12.26 -6.75 -10.86
CA VAL A 305 -13.58 -6.11 -10.99
C VAL A 305 -14.65 -7.11 -11.39
N ALA A 306 -14.36 -8.00 -12.35
CA ALA A 306 -15.31 -9.01 -12.78
C ALA A 306 -15.68 -9.98 -11.63
N VAL A 307 -14.69 -10.43 -10.87
CA VAL A 307 -14.92 -11.35 -9.74
C VAL A 307 -15.64 -10.64 -8.58
N ILE A 308 -15.29 -9.38 -8.28
CA ILE A 308 -15.99 -8.59 -7.24
C ILE A 308 -17.48 -8.47 -7.57
N LEU A 309 -17.83 -8.21 -8.84
CA LEU A 309 -19.22 -8.10 -9.26
C LEU A 309 -19.95 -9.45 -9.21
N VAL A 310 -19.29 -10.54 -9.58
CA VAL A 310 -19.89 -11.88 -9.52
C VAL A 310 -20.08 -12.35 -8.08
N GLU A 311 -19.08 -12.18 -7.21
CA GLU A 311 -19.23 -12.50 -5.78
C GLU A 311 -20.25 -11.58 -5.10
N GLY A 312 -20.27 -10.29 -5.46
CA GLY A 312 -21.21 -9.34 -4.90
C GLY A 312 -22.65 -9.50 -5.39
N THR A 313 -22.87 -10.09 -6.56
CA THR A 313 -24.22 -10.42 -7.08
C THR A 313 -24.68 -11.83 -6.73
N GLY A 314 -23.76 -12.75 -6.43
CA GLY A 314 -24.04 -14.15 -6.13
C GLY A 314 -24.33 -15.02 -7.36
N HIS A 315 -24.22 -14.48 -8.58
CA HIS A 315 -24.59 -15.18 -9.81
C HIS A 315 -23.41 -15.38 -10.76
N ILE A 316 -22.88 -16.61 -10.81
CA ILE A 316 -21.72 -16.93 -11.65
C ILE A 316 -21.99 -16.87 -13.16
N LYS A 317 -23.26 -16.99 -13.59
CA LYS A 317 -23.65 -16.91 -15.01
C LYS A 317 -23.31 -15.55 -15.64
N VAL A 318 -23.19 -14.52 -14.82
CA VAL A 318 -22.88 -13.14 -15.21
C VAL A 318 -21.40 -12.93 -15.55
N LEU A 319 -20.53 -13.89 -15.19
CA LEU A 319 -19.08 -13.73 -15.27
C LEU A 319 -18.58 -13.45 -16.70
N LEU A 320 -19.01 -14.25 -17.69
CA LEU A 320 -18.50 -14.14 -19.06
C LEU A 320 -18.87 -12.80 -19.72
N PRO A 321 -20.15 -12.35 -19.72
CA PRO A 321 -20.51 -11.04 -20.25
C PRO A 321 -19.76 -9.89 -19.58
N VAL A 322 -19.62 -9.92 -18.25
CA VAL A 322 -18.90 -8.88 -17.51
C VAL A 322 -17.43 -8.83 -17.91
N ILE A 323 -16.74 -9.97 -18.05
CA ILE A 323 -15.33 -9.99 -18.47
C ILE A 323 -15.15 -9.38 -19.86
N VAL A 324 -15.98 -9.76 -20.84
CA VAL A 324 -15.89 -9.26 -22.23
C VAL A 324 -16.07 -7.75 -22.26
N VAL A 325 -17.05 -7.27 -21.51
CA VAL A 325 -17.39 -5.85 -21.41
C VAL A 325 -16.26 -5.08 -20.71
N VAL A 326 -15.78 -5.56 -19.56
CA VAL A 326 -14.67 -4.98 -18.77
C VAL A 326 -13.36 -4.95 -19.57
N ALA A 327 -13.05 -6.00 -20.33
CA ALA A 327 -11.88 -6.04 -21.20
C ALA A 327 -11.95 -4.98 -22.32
N THR A 328 -13.12 -4.85 -22.95
CA THR A 328 -13.36 -3.84 -23.99
C THR A 328 -13.26 -2.42 -23.42
N PHE A 329 -13.82 -2.21 -22.22
CA PHE A 329 -13.72 -0.96 -21.49
C PHE A 329 -12.28 -0.54 -21.23
N ARG A 330 -11.49 -1.45 -20.64
CA ARG A 330 -10.07 -1.23 -20.35
C ARG A 330 -9.32 -0.88 -21.64
N TYR A 331 -9.53 -1.66 -22.70
CA TYR A 331 -8.86 -1.43 -23.98
C TYR A 331 -9.10 -0.01 -24.50
N ILE A 332 -10.34 0.46 -24.49
CA ILE A 332 -10.69 1.80 -24.98
C ILE A 332 -10.17 2.89 -24.05
N SER A 333 -10.30 2.72 -22.73
CA SER A 333 -9.78 3.67 -21.76
C SER A 333 -8.27 3.85 -21.90
N GLN A 334 -7.52 2.75 -22.06
CA GLN A 334 -6.06 2.75 -22.26
C GLN A 334 -5.62 3.47 -23.53
N HIS A 335 -6.43 3.43 -24.60
CA HIS A 335 -6.16 4.20 -25.83
C HIS A 335 -6.32 5.70 -25.63
N ILE A 336 -7.23 6.14 -24.76
CA ILE A 336 -7.43 7.57 -24.45
C ILE A 336 -6.37 8.06 -23.47
N GLN A 337 -6.18 7.31 -22.39
CA GLN A 337 -5.21 7.61 -21.36
C GLN A 337 -4.48 6.34 -20.94
N GLN A 338 -3.16 6.35 -21.07
CA GLN A 338 -2.33 5.17 -20.79
C GLN A 338 -2.24 4.85 -19.30
N PHE A 339 -2.33 5.85 -18.43
CA PHE A 339 -2.23 5.70 -16.98
C PHE A 339 -3.62 5.58 -16.35
N ASP A 340 -3.78 4.63 -15.44
CA ASP A 340 -4.93 4.64 -14.52
C ASP A 340 -4.81 5.81 -13.52
N VAL A 341 -5.86 6.05 -12.74
CA VAL A 341 -5.87 7.18 -11.80
C VAL A 341 -4.83 7.07 -10.69
N PHE A 342 -4.47 5.86 -10.25
CA PHE A 342 -3.48 5.61 -9.21
C PHE A 342 -2.06 5.74 -9.76
N GLU A 343 -1.76 5.15 -10.93
CA GLU A 343 -0.52 5.36 -11.70
C GLU A 343 -0.30 6.85 -11.97
N ALA A 344 -1.34 7.56 -12.43
CA ALA A 344 -1.30 9.01 -12.63
C ALA A 344 -0.88 9.75 -11.35
N GLY A 345 -1.40 9.34 -10.18
CA GLY A 345 -1.03 9.88 -8.89
C GLY A 345 0.43 9.62 -8.50
N ILE A 346 0.97 8.45 -8.84
CA ILE A 346 2.39 8.08 -8.64
C ILE A 346 3.29 9.00 -9.47
N VAL A 347 2.97 9.18 -10.76
CA VAL A 347 3.71 10.03 -11.70
C VAL A 347 3.68 11.50 -11.25
N ILE A 348 2.52 12.03 -10.84
CA ILE A 348 2.39 13.41 -10.35
C ILE A 348 3.24 13.63 -9.10
N LYS A 349 3.25 12.65 -8.17
CA LYS A 349 4.05 12.72 -6.94
C LYS A 349 5.54 12.45 -7.17
N LYS A 350 5.95 12.07 -8.38
CA LYS A 350 7.33 11.71 -8.72
C LYS A 350 7.89 10.62 -7.81
N LEU A 351 7.06 9.65 -7.44
CA LEU A 351 7.52 8.51 -6.67
C LEU A 351 8.32 7.59 -7.59
N ALA A 352 9.44 7.07 -7.09
CA ALA A 352 10.26 6.10 -7.82
C ALA A 352 9.52 4.74 -7.87
N TYR A 353 8.73 4.56 -8.92
CA TYR A 353 8.00 3.33 -9.22
C TYR A 353 8.58 2.71 -10.50
N LEU A 354 8.92 1.42 -10.42
CA LEU A 354 9.41 0.66 -11.56
C LEU A 354 8.24 -0.13 -12.15
N GLU A 355 7.79 0.27 -13.33
CA GLU A 355 6.66 -0.36 -14.02
C GLU A 355 7.04 -1.77 -14.51
N HIS A 356 6.11 -2.73 -14.36
CA HIS A 356 6.34 -4.14 -14.74
C HIS A 356 5.88 -4.47 -16.18
N GLU A 357 4.80 -3.86 -16.66
CA GLU A 357 4.18 -4.24 -17.95
C GLU A 357 4.48 -3.29 -19.11
N LYS A 358 4.68 -2.00 -18.85
CA LYS A 358 4.89 -0.98 -19.90
C LYS A 358 6.37 -0.65 -20.00
N ILE A 359 7.15 -1.58 -20.56
CA ILE A 359 8.54 -1.28 -20.94
C ILE A 359 8.52 -0.83 -22.41
N PRO A 360 8.60 0.48 -22.70
CA PRO A 360 8.91 0.95 -24.03
C PRO A 360 10.13 0.21 -24.60
N ARG A 361 10.04 -0.25 -25.84
CA ARG A 361 11.14 -0.95 -26.54
C ARG A 361 12.47 -0.17 -26.56
N TYR A 362 12.48 1.13 -26.25
CA TYR A 362 13.72 1.89 -26.13
C TYR A 362 14.59 1.43 -24.95
N TYR A 363 14.01 0.85 -23.89
CA TYR A 363 14.78 0.35 -22.76
C TYR A 363 15.67 -0.85 -23.14
N ASP A 364 15.31 -1.62 -24.18
CA ASP A 364 16.12 -2.74 -24.69
C ASP A 364 17.48 -2.29 -25.25
N ALA A 365 17.59 -1.03 -25.69
CA ALA A 365 18.81 -0.46 -26.24
C ALA A 365 19.75 0.12 -25.17
N ILE A 366 19.25 0.39 -23.96
CA ILE A 366 20.01 1.03 -22.88
C ILE A 366 20.80 -0.05 -22.13
N ARG A 367 22.13 0.11 -22.03
CA ARG A 367 22.96 -0.81 -21.25
C ARG A 367 23.06 -0.34 -19.80
N VAL A 368 23.27 -1.27 -18.87
CA VAL A 368 23.46 -0.96 -17.43
C VAL A 368 24.54 0.10 -17.19
N LYS A 369 25.62 0.07 -18.00
CA LYS A 369 26.70 1.06 -17.94
C LYS A 369 26.27 2.49 -18.26
N ASP A 370 25.20 2.67 -19.05
CA ASP A 370 24.68 3.98 -19.46
C ASP A 370 23.76 4.57 -18.36
N ILE A 371 23.29 3.74 -17.42
CA ILE A 371 22.43 4.11 -16.30
C ILE A 371 23.26 4.40 -15.03
N LEU A 372 24.44 3.79 -14.89
CA LEU A 372 25.32 3.99 -13.75
C LEU A 372 25.74 5.47 -13.64
N ILE A 373 25.19 6.16 -12.63
CA ILE A 373 25.39 7.60 -12.41
C ILE A 373 26.81 7.90 -11.90
N GLU A 374 27.39 7.00 -11.09
CA GLU A 374 28.72 7.16 -10.50
C GLU A 374 29.67 6.06 -10.97
N SER A 375 30.77 6.46 -11.61
CA SER A 375 31.85 5.57 -12.03
C SER A 375 32.72 5.11 -10.85
N HIS A 376 32.68 5.83 -9.72
CA HIS A 376 33.45 5.54 -8.52
C HIS A 376 32.52 5.10 -7.40
N VAL A 377 32.33 3.79 -7.29
CA VAL A 377 31.57 3.19 -6.19
C VAL A 377 32.46 3.19 -4.94
N LEU A 378 31.93 3.69 -3.82
CA LEU A 378 32.60 3.61 -2.53
C LEU A 378 32.60 2.16 -2.04
N CYS A 379 33.75 1.48 -2.21
CA CYS A 379 33.94 0.10 -1.77
C CYS A 379 34.60 0.05 -0.39
N LEU A 380 34.21 -0.94 0.42
CA LEU A 380 34.88 -1.30 1.66
C LEU A 380 35.78 -2.52 1.40
N LYS A 381 36.89 -2.64 2.12
CA LYS A 381 37.73 -3.85 2.08
C LYS A 381 37.20 -4.94 3.01
N ASP A 382 37.60 -6.17 2.76
CA ASP A 382 37.46 -7.30 3.69
C ASP A 382 37.98 -6.98 5.10
N HIS A 383 39.07 -6.23 5.21
CA HIS A 383 39.67 -5.75 6.45
C HIS A 383 39.74 -4.21 6.47
N GLU A 384 38.75 -3.59 7.12
CA GLU A 384 38.69 -2.14 7.29
C GLU A 384 38.95 -1.66 8.71
N THR A 385 39.42 -0.42 8.82
CA THR A 385 39.58 0.24 10.14
C THR A 385 38.26 0.82 10.61
N VAL A 386 38.00 0.75 11.93
CA VAL A 386 36.80 1.33 12.54
C VAL A 386 36.69 2.83 12.26
N GLY A 387 37.81 3.54 12.30
CA GLY A 387 37.85 4.97 11.95
C GLY A 387 37.35 5.24 10.54
N LYS A 388 37.76 4.41 9.57
CA LYS A 388 37.29 4.56 8.18
C LYS A 388 35.81 4.21 8.04
N LEU A 389 35.32 3.19 8.74
CA LEU A 389 33.89 2.85 8.75
C LEU A 389 33.05 4.00 9.30
N VAL A 390 33.45 4.61 10.41
CA VAL A 390 32.74 5.76 11.00
C VAL A 390 32.77 6.97 10.06
N GLU A 391 33.91 7.22 9.40
CA GLU A 391 34.04 8.28 8.39
C GLU A 391 33.10 8.03 7.20
N VAL A 392 33.06 6.81 6.67
CA VAL A 392 32.16 6.41 5.57
C VAL A 392 30.70 6.57 5.95
N LEU A 393 30.33 6.16 7.17
CA LEU A 393 28.99 6.36 7.69
C LEU A 393 28.66 7.85 7.87
N GLY A 394 29.60 8.67 8.32
CA GLY A 394 29.39 10.12 8.48
C GLY A 394 29.24 10.87 7.16
N ASN A 395 30.06 10.52 6.16
CA ASN A 395 30.21 11.30 4.93
C ASN A 395 29.30 10.83 3.78
N SER A 396 28.82 9.58 3.80
CA SER A 396 28.03 9.03 2.68
C SER A 396 26.55 8.83 3.05
N PRO A 397 25.62 9.12 2.13
CA PRO A 397 24.19 8.82 2.30
C PRO A 397 23.81 7.39 1.87
N HIS A 398 24.74 6.60 1.34
CA HIS A 398 24.44 5.28 0.80
C HIS A 398 24.02 4.28 1.90
N GLN A 399 23.09 3.39 1.55
CA GLN A 399 22.52 2.38 2.46
C GLN A 399 23.23 1.02 2.38
N SER A 400 24.09 0.81 1.39
CA SER A 400 24.78 -0.45 1.17
C SER A 400 26.10 -0.20 0.47
N PHE A 401 27.11 -0.97 0.86
CA PHE A 401 28.48 -0.81 0.37
C PHE A 401 28.98 -2.16 -0.15
N PRO A 402 29.54 -2.23 -1.38
CA PRO A 402 30.21 -3.42 -1.86
C PRO A 402 31.50 -3.65 -1.09
N VAL A 403 31.79 -4.92 -0.82
CA VAL A 403 33.01 -5.40 -0.16
C VAL A 403 33.93 -6.03 -1.19
N ILE A 404 35.18 -5.57 -1.22
CA ILE A 404 36.23 -6.05 -2.11
C ILE A 404 37.36 -6.72 -1.32
N GLU A 405 37.96 -7.74 -1.93
CA GLU A 405 39.14 -8.41 -1.40
C GLU A 405 40.36 -7.48 -1.48
N THR A 406 41.14 -7.37 -0.40
CA THR A 406 42.28 -6.43 -0.35
C THR A 406 43.38 -6.79 -1.36
N GLU A 407 43.62 -8.07 -1.61
CA GLU A 407 44.72 -8.54 -2.46
C GLU A 407 44.36 -8.58 -3.96
N SER A 408 43.17 -9.08 -4.29
CA SER A 408 42.76 -9.31 -5.69
C SER A 408 41.89 -8.20 -6.26
N GLY A 409 41.32 -7.33 -5.41
CA GLY A 409 40.30 -6.34 -5.81
C GLY A 409 38.98 -6.98 -6.27
N ARG A 410 38.80 -8.29 -6.05
CA ARG A 410 37.60 -9.02 -6.44
C ARG A 410 36.43 -8.64 -5.54
N PHE A 411 35.25 -8.49 -6.13
CA PHE A 411 34.00 -8.33 -5.39
C PHE A 411 33.66 -9.62 -4.63
N ILE A 412 33.51 -9.51 -3.31
CA ILE A 412 33.17 -10.63 -2.42
C ILE A 412 31.66 -10.62 -2.12
N GLY A 413 31.12 -9.44 -1.79
CA GLY A 413 29.73 -9.33 -1.31
C GLY A 413 29.32 -7.90 -1.02
N LEU A 414 28.17 -7.73 -0.38
CA LEU A 414 27.59 -6.42 -0.10
C LEU A 414 27.15 -6.36 1.37
N VAL A 415 27.49 -5.27 2.03
CA VAL A 415 27.15 -5.03 3.44
C VAL A 415 26.21 -3.83 3.56
N LYS A 416 25.13 -4.00 4.33
CA LYS A 416 24.16 -2.91 4.58
C LYS A 416 24.70 -1.95 5.65
N ARG A 417 24.35 -0.67 5.53
CA ARG A 417 24.70 0.36 6.52
C ARG A 417 24.22 0.00 7.93
N THR A 418 22.99 -0.51 8.05
CA THR A 418 22.40 -0.94 9.32
C THR A 418 23.18 -2.08 9.98
N GLN A 419 23.74 -2.98 9.18
CA GLN A 419 24.58 -4.07 9.68
C GLN A 419 25.90 -3.53 10.24
N ILE A 420 26.55 -2.59 9.55
CA ILE A 420 27.79 -1.95 10.05
C ILE A 420 27.51 -1.22 11.37
N VAL A 421 26.44 -0.43 11.44
CA VAL A 421 26.06 0.28 12.67
C VAL A 421 25.82 -0.71 13.82
N ALA A 422 25.11 -1.81 13.57
CA ALA A 422 24.87 -2.84 14.59
C ALA A 422 26.17 -3.51 15.07
N LEU A 423 27.13 -3.78 14.17
CA LEU A 423 28.44 -4.33 14.53
C LEU A 423 29.25 -3.36 15.39
N LEU A 424 29.21 -2.06 15.08
CA LEU A 424 29.86 -1.01 15.86
C LEU A 424 29.22 -0.84 17.25
N GLU A 425 27.88 -0.87 17.33
CA GLU A 425 27.14 -0.79 18.60
C GLU A 425 27.39 -2.00 19.50
N CYS A 426 27.53 -3.18 18.90
CA CYS A 426 27.86 -4.42 19.62
C CYS A 426 29.36 -4.53 19.98
N GLY A 427 30.21 -3.62 19.51
CA GLY A 427 31.63 -3.59 19.81
C GLY A 427 32.41 -4.80 19.30
N ILE A 428 31.97 -5.41 18.19
CA ILE A 428 32.60 -6.60 17.62
C ILE A 428 33.83 -6.18 16.82
N PHE A 429 34.99 -6.19 17.47
CA PHE A 429 36.27 -5.81 16.86
C PHE A 429 37.28 -6.95 16.97
N SER A 430 38.00 -7.22 15.87
CA SER A 430 39.18 -8.08 15.94
C SER A 430 40.38 -7.26 16.43
N LYS A 431 41.01 -7.68 17.54
CA LYS A 431 42.24 -7.05 18.08
C LYS A 431 43.52 -7.54 17.38
N ASN A 432 43.48 -8.66 16.65
CA ASN A 432 44.66 -9.28 16.04
C ASN A 432 44.64 -9.18 14.51
N LYS A 433 45.71 -8.60 13.92
CA LYS A 433 46.01 -8.73 12.49
C LYS A 433 46.41 -10.16 12.09
N GLU A 434 46.73 -11.04 13.04
CA GLU A 434 47.29 -12.38 12.78
C GLU A 434 46.27 -13.54 12.74
N ILE A 435 44.99 -13.32 13.05
CA ILE A 435 43.97 -14.41 12.99
C ILE A 435 43.39 -14.61 11.57
N CYS A 436 43.79 -13.77 10.61
CA CYS A 436 43.49 -13.95 9.19
C CYS A 436 44.68 -14.57 8.43
N GLY A 437 45.49 -15.37 9.11
CA GLY A 437 46.48 -16.22 8.47
C GLY A 437 45.80 -17.33 7.69
N PHE A 438 45.81 -17.20 6.36
CA PHE A 438 45.58 -18.29 5.41
C PHE A 438 46.27 -19.58 5.89
N ARG A 439 45.51 -20.54 6.41
CA ARG A 439 45.89 -21.94 6.37
C ARG A 439 45.16 -22.52 5.16
N SER A 440 45.84 -22.50 4.01
CA SER A 440 45.45 -23.30 2.85
C SER A 440 45.52 -24.76 3.27
N ASP A 441 44.39 -25.31 3.70
CA ASP A 441 44.28 -26.75 3.87
C ASP A 441 44.04 -27.36 2.49
N ARG A 442 44.96 -28.24 2.08
CA ARG A 442 45.03 -28.84 0.73
C ARG A 442 44.03 -29.96 0.51
N ASN A 443 43.02 -30.12 1.37
CA ASN A 443 41.99 -31.15 1.21
C ASN A 443 40.63 -30.48 1.03
N GLY A 444 40.09 -30.63 -0.18
CA GLY A 444 38.86 -30.00 -0.62
C GLY A 444 37.61 -30.57 0.03
N ASP A 445 37.26 -30.04 1.19
CA ASP A 445 35.90 -30.05 1.72
C ASP A 445 35.48 -28.62 2.11
N ALA A 446 34.42 -28.14 1.47
CA ALA A 446 33.95 -26.77 1.49
C ALA A 446 33.42 -26.35 2.87
N LEU A 447 34.21 -25.57 3.61
CA LEU A 447 33.74 -24.69 4.68
C LEU A 447 33.96 -23.23 4.28
N SER A 448 33.28 -22.87 3.21
CA SER A 448 33.07 -21.54 2.65
C SER A 448 32.12 -20.68 3.50
N TYR A 449 32.43 -20.47 4.78
CA TYR A 449 31.53 -19.74 5.69
C TYR A 449 32.21 -18.70 6.57
N TRP A 450 33.23 -17.99 6.09
CA TRP A 450 33.73 -16.80 6.80
C TRP A 450 34.17 -15.72 5.81
N ALA A 451 33.22 -15.23 5.01
CA ALA A 451 33.29 -13.95 4.33
C ALA A 451 31.87 -13.54 3.91
N PHE A 452 31.24 -12.63 4.64
CA PHE A 452 30.18 -11.73 4.16
C PHE A 452 29.03 -12.28 3.28
N CYS A 453 28.67 -13.55 3.38
CA CYS A 453 27.33 -14.02 3.06
C CYS A 453 26.46 -13.93 4.31
N ILE A 454 26.19 -12.71 4.79
CA ILE A 454 24.94 -12.49 5.53
C ILE A 454 23.84 -12.48 4.47
N ASN A 455 23.49 -13.68 4.01
CA ASN A 455 22.39 -13.91 3.08
C ASN A 455 21.05 -13.95 3.83
N ASP A 456 21.00 -13.28 4.98
CA ASP A 456 19.90 -13.37 5.91
C ASP A 456 19.73 -12.06 6.66
N ASP A 457 18.55 -11.46 6.51
CA ASP A 457 18.08 -10.35 7.33
C ASP A 457 17.84 -10.76 8.81
N ARG A 458 18.36 -11.91 9.22
CA ARG A 458 18.18 -12.51 10.53
C ARG A 458 19.28 -12.05 11.47
N TYR A 459 18.90 -11.14 12.37
CA TYR A 459 19.64 -10.82 13.60
C TYR A 459 19.89 -12.07 14.50
N GLU A 460 19.29 -13.22 14.21
CA GLU A 460 19.53 -14.50 14.89
C GLU A 460 21.00 -14.95 14.86
N TYR A 461 21.73 -14.72 13.76
CA TYR A 461 23.13 -15.16 13.69
C TYR A 461 24.01 -14.42 14.72
N LEU A 462 23.74 -13.13 14.94
CA LEU A 462 24.42 -12.32 15.96
C LEU A 462 24.05 -12.75 17.39
N LEU A 463 22.87 -13.33 17.59
CA LEU A 463 22.43 -13.88 18.88
C LEU A 463 22.92 -15.32 19.11
N SER A 464 23.27 -16.05 18.04
CA SER A 464 23.79 -17.43 18.08
C SER A 464 25.31 -17.55 18.23
N LEU A 465 26.03 -16.42 18.29
CA LEU A 465 27.46 -16.40 18.56
C LEU A 465 27.73 -17.09 19.91
N PRO A 466 28.61 -18.10 19.98
CA PRO A 466 28.89 -18.82 21.22
C PRO A 466 29.30 -17.88 22.36
N ASP A 467 28.77 -18.11 23.56
CA ASP A 467 29.06 -17.29 24.75
C ASP A 467 30.57 -17.17 25.07
N GLU A 468 31.39 -18.08 24.56
CA GLU A 468 32.85 -18.03 24.64
C GLU A 468 33.46 -16.80 23.94
N MET A 469 32.89 -16.32 22.82
CA MET A 469 33.34 -15.06 22.19
C MET A 469 32.94 -13.83 22.99
N ARG A 470 31.77 -13.83 23.64
CA ARG A 470 31.35 -12.78 24.59
C ARG A 470 32.25 -12.73 25.83
N ALA A 471 32.60 -13.90 26.36
CA ALA A 471 33.47 -14.02 27.54
C ALA A 471 34.92 -13.63 27.25
N SER A 472 35.40 -13.82 26.03
CA SER A 472 36.75 -13.42 25.59
C SER A 472 36.92 -11.90 25.58
N VAL A 473 35.88 -11.15 25.22
CA VAL A 473 35.87 -9.68 25.22
C VAL A 473 35.82 -9.12 26.64
N ASN A 474 35.04 -9.74 27.55
CA ASN A 474 34.98 -9.31 28.95
C ASN A 474 36.26 -9.65 29.74
N LYS A 475 36.92 -10.78 29.48
CA LYS A 475 38.21 -11.14 30.11
C LYS A 475 39.39 -10.25 29.67
N LEU A 476 39.26 -9.55 28.54
CA LEU A 476 40.26 -8.59 28.07
C LEU A 476 40.04 -7.17 28.64
N ASN A 477 38.83 -6.83 29.11
CA ASN A 477 38.59 -5.56 29.80
C ASN A 477 38.94 -5.61 31.29
N ASP A 478 38.81 -6.77 31.95
CA ASP A 478 39.15 -6.92 33.38
C ASP A 478 40.65 -6.97 33.68
N LYS A 479 41.51 -7.23 32.67
CA LYS A 479 42.97 -7.30 32.88
C LYS A 479 43.71 -5.96 32.75
N ASP A 480 43.11 -4.96 32.11
CA ASP A 480 43.77 -3.65 31.88
C ASP A 480 43.24 -2.54 32.81
N GLU A 481 42.18 -2.75 33.60
CA GLU A 481 41.67 -1.73 34.55
C GLU A 481 42.49 -1.60 35.85
N GLY A 482 43.54 -2.41 36.05
CA GLY A 482 44.30 -2.46 37.31
C GLY A 482 45.53 -1.55 37.42
N GLN A 483 46.09 -1.03 36.32
CA GLN A 483 47.46 -0.46 36.37
C GLN A 483 47.69 0.92 35.74
N GLU A 484 46.82 1.45 34.88
CA GLU A 484 47.04 2.76 34.24
C GLU A 484 46.22 3.94 34.80
N ARG A 485 45.31 3.72 35.75
CA ARG A 485 44.53 4.82 36.38
C ARG A 485 45.30 5.66 37.42
N ARG A 486 46.56 5.36 37.74
CA ARG A 486 47.33 6.09 38.79
C ARG A 486 48.41 7.04 38.27
N THR A 487 48.66 7.13 36.97
CA THR A 487 49.75 7.97 36.41
C THR A 487 49.30 9.16 35.58
N LEU A 488 48.02 9.26 35.20
CA LEU A 488 47.51 10.36 34.35
C LEU A 488 46.66 11.42 35.08
N VAL A 489 46.40 11.28 36.38
CA VAL A 489 45.58 12.26 37.15
C VAL A 489 46.42 13.32 37.88
N ASN A 490 47.75 13.24 37.88
CA ASN A 490 48.61 14.15 38.66
C ASN A 490 49.60 15.02 37.85
N LYS A 491 49.40 15.22 36.54
CA LYS A 491 50.35 16.01 35.74
C LYS A 491 49.83 17.14 34.85
N GLU A 492 48.56 17.53 34.96
CA GLU A 492 48.05 18.74 34.29
C GLU A 492 47.26 19.67 35.23
N GLN A 493 47.84 19.95 36.40
CA GLN A 493 47.50 21.13 37.19
C GLN A 493 48.76 21.95 37.43
N LYS A 494 49.04 22.90 36.53
CA LYS A 494 49.76 24.19 36.72
C LYS A 494 50.39 24.61 35.39
N THR A 495 49.74 25.55 34.68
CA THR A 495 50.28 26.87 34.26
C THR A 495 49.26 27.58 33.35
N LEU A 496 48.75 28.70 33.87
CA LEU A 496 47.98 29.82 33.30
C LEU A 496 48.75 30.58 32.17
N PRO A 497 48.27 31.69 31.53
CA PRO A 497 46.94 32.35 31.49
C PRO A 497 46.49 33.01 30.12
N HIS A 498 45.30 33.66 30.15
CA HIS A 498 44.86 34.90 29.46
C HIS A 498 44.36 34.95 27.99
N GLN A 499 43.14 35.52 27.87
CA GLN A 499 42.62 36.52 26.89
C GLN A 499 42.60 36.12 25.39
N CYS A 500 41.67 36.51 24.52
CA CYS A 500 40.54 37.46 24.51
C CYS A 500 39.66 37.09 23.28
N ASP A 501 38.35 37.14 23.43
CA ASP A 501 37.39 37.98 22.70
C ASP A 501 36.96 37.61 21.26
N TYR A 502 35.68 37.90 21.07
CA TYR A 502 34.80 37.79 19.91
C TYR A 502 35.38 38.37 18.61
N HIS A 503 35.12 37.65 17.50
CA HIS A 503 34.39 38.19 16.36
C HIS A 503 33.75 37.09 15.50
#